data_AF-A0AAU2BS17-F1
#
_entry.id   AF-A0AAU2BS17-F1
#
_cell.length_a   1.000
_cell.length_b   1.000
_cell.length_c   1.000
_cell.angle_alpha   90.00
_cell.angle_beta   90.00
_cell.angle_gamma   90.00
#
_symmetry.space_group_name_H-M   'P 1'
#
loop_
_entity.id
_entity.type
_entity.pdbx_description
1 polymer ?
#
loop_
_entity_poly.entity_id
_entity_poly.type
_entity_poly.pdbx_seq_one_letter_code
_entity_poly.pdbx_strand_id
1 'polypeptide(L)'
;MGGDGPDVAGAHVPRLRLDELLDELQARMDEIRGTRDRLKGLLEAVMSVGRELDLPQVLRGIVEAAVILVDAEYGALGVIGDDKKLAQFLTVGISDELRARIGELPSGHGILGELIRHPEPLRLSELSEHPASYGFPRHHPPMRSFLGVPIRVRDDVFGNLYMTEKRSGSDFDAEDEAVLSTLAVAAGIAIENARLFEEVRLRERWLAASSDFTSALLSGSAESEVLEGMLERSRDITGADVGVFYLVGQNGELRGSLALGEGADAHRGIVLPSSAGTLAAAALAEDGLVSVQDVESDERVTVQAERWAGFGPAVAVTVGTKEKLSGVLMLARRRGRPPFAAAEVAALPGFAGQAALALELADRRRDAEQMSLLEDHDRIARDLHDLAIQRLFATGMTLQSAQRFVEHPQAAERLARAIDDLDATIKIIRSTIFGLRERDVPGVPKLRLRAVQAIDAAAAALGFAPALRMEGLIDTEVPPAVADDVLAVIGEALANVARHARATSVEVAVAAADGVLTVSVSDDGIGIPEGGRRSGLRNLSERAERLGGELSISTRDLGTRGTRLEWRVPLTGPAD
;
A
#
# COMPACT_ATOMS: atom_id res chain seq x y z
N MET A 1 29.87 -114.89 -49.38
CA MET A 1 30.08 -115.63 -48.12
C MET A 1 29.92 -114.64 -46.99
N GLY A 2 29.11 -115.00 -46.00
CA GLY A 2 28.51 -114.10 -45.02
C GLY A 2 29.41 -113.71 -43.84
N GLY A 3 28.80 -112.92 -42.96
CA GLY A 3 29.28 -112.57 -41.64
C GLY A 3 28.30 -111.61 -40.96
N ASP A 4 27.56 -112.14 -39.98
CA ASP A 4 26.52 -111.56 -39.13
C ASP A 4 26.86 -110.24 -38.40
N GLY A 5 25.81 -109.53 -37.97
CA GLY A 5 25.82 -108.29 -37.17
C GLY A 5 26.29 -108.44 -35.70
N PRO A 6 26.09 -107.42 -34.83
CA PRO A 6 24.75 -106.91 -34.54
C PRO A 6 24.63 -105.37 -34.37
N ASP A 7 23.38 -105.01 -34.15
CA ASP A 7 22.70 -103.72 -34.06
C ASP A 7 22.73 -103.10 -32.64
N VAL A 8 22.29 -101.83 -32.58
CA VAL A 8 21.66 -101.08 -31.47
C VAL A 8 22.51 -100.18 -30.54
N ALA A 9 22.28 -98.87 -30.77
CA ALA A 9 22.05 -97.74 -29.86
C ALA A 9 23.09 -97.34 -28.80
N GLY A 10 23.45 -96.05 -28.84
CA GLY A 10 23.84 -95.31 -27.65
C GLY A 10 24.89 -94.22 -27.87
N ALA A 11 24.55 -93.10 -28.53
CA ALA A 11 25.44 -91.92 -28.52
C ALA A 11 24.82 -90.57 -28.94
N HIS A 12 23.50 -90.36 -28.90
CA HIS A 12 22.89 -89.07 -29.33
C HIS A 12 22.12 -88.31 -28.24
N VAL A 13 22.16 -88.77 -26.99
CA VAL A 13 21.47 -88.15 -25.85
C VAL A 13 22.33 -87.18 -24.98
N PRO A 14 23.69 -87.15 -25.02
CA PRO A 14 24.45 -86.18 -24.19
C PRO A 14 24.50 -84.75 -24.73
N ARG A 15 24.34 -84.54 -26.05
CA ARG A 15 24.46 -83.21 -26.69
C ARG A 15 23.21 -82.35 -26.49
N LEU A 16 22.02 -82.93 -26.70
CA LEU A 16 20.74 -82.23 -26.50
C LEU A 16 20.56 -81.69 -25.07
N ARG A 17 21.01 -82.45 -24.06
CA ARG A 17 20.99 -82.00 -22.66
C ARG A 17 21.97 -80.88 -22.35
N LEU A 18 23.09 -80.81 -23.06
CA LEU A 18 24.08 -79.75 -22.86
C LEU A 18 23.60 -78.46 -23.54
N ASP A 19 23.00 -78.57 -24.73
CA ASP A 19 22.43 -77.44 -25.45
C ASP A 19 21.23 -76.85 -24.68
N GLU A 20 20.33 -77.68 -24.13
CA GLU A 20 19.24 -77.22 -23.25
C GLU A 20 19.75 -76.54 -21.96
N LEU A 21 20.82 -77.08 -21.35
CA LEU A 21 21.42 -76.46 -20.16
C LEU A 21 22.14 -75.16 -20.48
N LEU A 22 22.74 -75.03 -21.67
CA LEU A 22 23.35 -73.80 -22.14
C LEU A 22 22.29 -72.74 -22.45
N ASP A 23 21.17 -73.12 -23.08
CA ASP A 23 20.05 -72.22 -23.34
C ASP A 23 19.40 -71.74 -22.03
N GLU A 24 19.20 -72.62 -21.04
CA GLU A 24 18.71 -72.26 -19.70
C GLU A 24 19.68 -71.32 -18.97
N LEU A 25 20.99 -71.57 -19.06
CA LEU A 25 22.01 -70.74 -18.41
C LEU A 25 22.14 -69.38 -19.12
N GLN A 26 21.98 -69.34 -20.44
CA GLN A 26 21.98 -68.12 -21.24
C GLN A 26 20.72 -67.29 -20.98
N ALA A 27 19.54 -67.91 -20.88
CA ALA A 27 18.30 -67.26 -20.46
C ALA A 27 18.43 -66.65 -19.05
N ARG A 28 18.98 -67.39 -18.08
CA ARG A 28 19.23 -66.87 -16.73
C ARG A 28 20.28 -65.76 -16.72
N MET A 29 21.31 -65.84 -17.56
CA MET A 29 22.31 -64.78 -17.68
C MET A 29 21.73 -63.51 -18.27
N ASP A 30 20.86 -63.62 -19.26
CA ASP A 30 20.18 -62.49 -19.88
C ASP A 30 19.13 -61.89 -18.94
N GLU A 31 18.44 -62.72 -18.14
CA GLU A 31 17.57 -62.27 -17.04
C GLU A 31 18.34 -61.50 -15.96
N ILE A 32 19.50 -62.00 -15.53
CA ILE A 32 20.38 -61.32 -14.56
C ILE A 32 20.94 -60.03 -15.13
N ARG A 33 21.33 -60.01 -16.42
CA ARG A 33 21.79 -58.79 -17.11
C ARG A 33 20.67 -57.76 -17.20
N GLY A 34 19.48 -58.15 -17.62
CA GLY A 34 18.29 -57.29 -17.64
C GLY A 34 17.98 -56.72 -16.26
N THR A 35 18.03 -57.55 -15.21
CA THR A 35 17.85 -57.10 -13.82
C THR A 35 18.92 -56.10 -13.39
N ARG A 36 20.19 -56.34 -13.74
CA ARG A 36 21.31 -55.45 -13.41
C ARG A 36 21.21 -54.12 -14.15
N ASP A 37 20.85 -54.13 -15.42
CA ASP A 37 20.66 -52.93 -16.23
C ASP A 37 19.45 -52.12 -15.73
N ARG A 38 18.36 -52.80 -15.33
CA ARG A 38 17.20 -52.18 -14.65
C ARG A 38 17.60 -51.49 -13.35
N LEU A 39 18.36 -52.17 -12.48
CA LEU A 39 18.86 -51.60 -11.23
C LEU A 39 19.80 -50.42 -11.45
N LYS A 40 20.65 -50.49 -12.48
CA LYS A 40 21.55 -49.39 -12.86
C LYS A 40 20.76 -48.17 -13.32
N GLY A 41 19.72 -48.37 -14.14
CA GLY A 41 18.81 -47.31 -14.57
C GLY A 41 18.06 -46.66 -13.41
N LEU A 42 17.56 -47.46 -12.45
CA LEU A 42 16.95 -46.98 -11.21
C LEU A 42 17.94 -46.14 -10.37
N LEU A 43 19.18 -46.61 -10.21
CA LEU A 43 20.22 -45.90 -9.47
C LEU A 43 20.63 -44.59 -10.16
N GLU A 44 20.77 -44.57 -11.49
CA GLU A 44 21.07 -43.35 -12.25
C GLU A 44 19.92 -42.33 -12.14
N ALA A 45 18.66 -42.78 -12.26
CA ALA A 45 17.49 -41.93 -12.07
C ALA A 45 17.42 -41.35 -10.65
N VAL A 46 17.57 -42.17 -9.60
CA VAL A 46 17.56 -41.72 -8.19
C VAL A 46 18.74 -40.80 -7.87
N MET A 47 19.92 -41.04 -8.46
CA MET A 47 21.09 -40.20 -8.25
C MET A 47 21.04 -38.86 -9.01
N SER A 48 20.26 -38.76 -10.09
CA SER A 48 20.02 -37.50 -10.80
C SER A 48 19.24 -36.50 -9.96
N VAL A 49 18.32 -37.00 -9.11
CA VAL A 49 17.50 -36.18 -8.17
C VAL A 49 18.36 -35.32 -7.23
N GLY A 50 19.59 -35.73 -6.95
CA GLY A 50 20.51 -34.98 -6.08
C GLY A 50 21.46 -34.01 -6.79
N ARG A 51 21.50 -33.99 -8.14
CA ARG A 51 22.55 -33.28 -8.90
C ARG A 51 22.07 -32.15 -9.79
N GLU A 52 20.78 -32.15 -10.16
CA GLU A 52 20.24 -31.17 -11.09
C GLU A 52 19.27 -30.19 -10.41
N LEU A 53 19.47 -28.90 -10.70
CA LEU A 53 18.65 -27.78 -10.21
C LEU A 53 17.40 -27.53 -11.08
N ASP A 54 17.14 -28.37 -12.09
CA ASP A 54 16.04 -28.21 -13.03
C ASP A 54 15.05 -29.37 -12.90
N LEU A 55 14.02 -29.18 -12.06
CA LEU A 55 12.98 -30.16 -11.77
C LEU A 55 12.38 -30.79 -13.06
N PRO A 56 12.00 -30.02 -14.10
CA PRO A 56 11.60 -30.56 -15.40
C PRO A 56 12.54 -31.61 -16.02
N GLN A 57 13.86 -31.43 -15.92
CA GLN A 57 14.84 -32.38 -16.47
C GLN A 57 14.87 -33.67 -15.66
N VAL A 58 14.91 -33.56 -14.34
CA VAL A 58 14.87 -34.71 -13.42
C VAL A 58 13.60 -35.52 -13.64
N LEU A 59 12.44 -34.86 -13.68
CA LEU A 59 11.15 -35.52 -13.88
C LEU A 59 11.07 -36.18 -15.27
N ARG A 60 11.58 -35.53 -16.32
CA ARG A 60 11.66 -36.14 -17.65
C ARG A 60 12.53 -37.40 -17.63
N GLY A 61 13.70 -37.36 -16.99
CA GLY A 61 14.58 -38.52 -16.84
C GLY A 61 13.91 -39.68 -16.09
N ILE A 62 13.08 -39.38 -15.09
CA ILE A 62 12.29 -40.41 -14.39
C ILE A 62 11.24 -41.03 -15.32
N VAL A 63 10.55 -40.25 -16.15
CA VAL A 63 9.59 -40.78 -17.14
C VAL A 63 10.30 -41.63 -18.18
N GLU A 64 11.45 -41.19 -18.69
CA GLU A 64 12.25 -41.95 -19.66
C GLU A 64 12.72 -43.28 -19.08
N ALA A 65 13.22 -43.27 -17.84
CA ALA A 65 13.60 -44.49 -17.14
C ALA A 65 12.39 -45.42 -16.95
N ALA A 66 11.23 -44.89 -16.54
CA ALA A 66 10.01 -45.67 -16.38
C ALA A 66 9.60 -46.36 -17.69
N VAL A 67 9.56 -45.62 -18.80
CA VAL A 67 9.21 -46.14 -20.13
C VAL A 67 10.11 -47.31 -20.54
N ILE A 68 11.41 -47.22 -20.26
CA ILE A 68 12.37 -48.30 -20.56
C ILE A 68 12.17 -49.50 -19.63
N LEU A 69 12.00 -49.26 -18.33
CA LEU A 69 11.98 -50.31 -17.32
C LEU A 69 10.72 -51.18 -17.38
N VAL A 70 9.57 -50.58 -17.69
CA VAL A 70 8.26 -51.28 -17.83
C VAL A 70 7.88 -51.60 -19.28
N ASP A 71 8.80 -51.39 -20.22
CA ASP A 71 8.62 -51.66 -21.66
C ASP A 71 7.37 -51.01 -22.28
N ALA A 72 7.15 -49.73 -21.97
CA ALA A 72 6.02 -48.94 -22.51
C ALA A 72 6.42 -48.20 -23.81
N GLU A 73 5.44 -47.92 -24.68
CA GLU A 73 5.64 -47.07 -25.86
C GLU A 73 5.58 -45.59 -25.49
N TYR A 74 4.64 -45.22 -24.62
CA TYR A 74 4.45 -43.85 -24.15
C TYR A 74 4.45 -43.76 -22.63
N GLY A 75 5.02 -42.67 -22.13
CA GLY A 75 5.00 -42.33 -20.71
C GLY A 75 4.63 -40.87 -20.50
N ALA A 76 4.00 -40.56 -19.37
CA ALA A 76 3.73 -39.19 -18.98
C ALA A 76 3.80 -38.99 -17.47
N LEU A 77 4.18 -37.79 -17.04
CA LEU A 77 4.15 -37.37 -15.65
C LEU A 77 3.40 -36.05 -15.56
N GLY A 78 2.34 -36.04 -14.75
CA GLY A 78 1.58 -34.84 -14.41
C GLY A 78 1.94 -34.32 -13.03
N VAL A 79 2.27 -33.04 -12.91
CA VAL A 79 2.44 -32.35 -11.62
C VAL A 79 1.17 -31.56 -11.32
N ILE A 80 0.61 -31.76 -10.13
CA ILE A 80 -0.61 -31.09 -9.68
C ILE A 80 -0.25 -29.71 -9.12
N GLY A 81 -0.94 -28.67 -9.58
CA GLY A 81 -0.87 -27.31 -9.04
C GLY A 81 -1.84 -27.10 -7.88
N ASP A 82 -1.79 -25.90 -7.29
CA ASP A 82 -2.60 -25.54 -6.11
C ASP A 82 -4.12 -25.58 -6.35
N ASP A 83 -4.57 -25.50 -7.62
CA ASP A 83 -5.97 -25.59 -8.03
C ASP A 83 -6.45 -27.03 -8.29
N LYS A 84 -5.65 -28.03 -7.90
CA LYS A 84 -5.86 -29.46 -8.17
C LYS A 84 -5.92 -29.83 -9.66
N LYS A 85 -5.48 -28.94 -10.55
CA LYS A 85 -5.28 -29.25 -11.98
C LYS A 85 -3.81 -29.54 -12.25
N LEU A 86 -3.53 -30.09 -13.42
CA LEU A 86 -2.16 -30.32 -13.85
C LEU A 86 -1.50 -28.98 -14.22
N ALA A 87 -0.51 -28.57 -13.42
CA ALA A 87 0.32 -27.40 -13.70
C ALA A 87 1.41 -27.72 -14.74
N GLN A 88 1.86 -28.97 -14.79
CA GLN A 88 2.82 -29.46 -15.77
C GLN A 88 2.46 -30.87 -16.24
N PHE A 89 2.78 -31.18 -17.50
CA PHE A 89 2.57 -32.51 -18.06
C PHE A 89 3.73 -32.84 -19.02
N LEU A 90 4.64 -33.69 -18.54
CA LEU A 90 5.82 -34.13 -19.26
C LEU A 90 5.49 -35.45 -19.97
N THR A 91 5.84 -35.57 -21.25
CA THR A 91 5.54 -36.75 -22.06
C THR A 91 6.79 -37.32 -22.71
N VAL A 92 6.86 -38.64 -22.80
CA VAL A 92 7.89 -39.42 -23.49
C VAL A 92 7.20 -40.34 -24.50
N GLY A 93 7.77 -40.48 -25.70
CA GLY A 93 7.18 -41.23 -26.81
C GLY A 93 6.28 -40.39 -27.72
N ILE A 94 5.91 -39.16 -27.31
CA ILE A 94 5.18 -38.18 -28.13
C ILE A 94 6.16 -37.08 -28.55
N SER A 95 6.35 -36.88 -29.86
CA SER A 95 7.17 -35.78 -30.40
C SER A 95 6.57 -34.41 -30.10
N ASP A 96 7.40 -33.37 -29.96
CA ASP A 96 6.96 -32.00 -29.67
C ASP A 96 5.97 -31.47 -30.74
N GLU A 97 6.15 -31.81 -32.01
CA GLU A 97 5.23 -31.43 -33.10
C GLU A 97 3.85 -32.12 -32.98
N LEU A 98 3.82 -33.33 -32.42
CA LEU A 98 2.57 -34.03 -32.14
C LEU A 98 1.91 -33.44 -30.90
N ARG A 99 2.68 -33.14 -29.85
CA ARG A 99 2.18 -32.47 -28.64
C ARG A 99 1.52 -31.13 -28.96
N ALA A 100 2.16 -30.32 -29.80
CA ALA A 100 1.61 -29.04 -30.26
C ALA A 100 0.30 -29.19 -31.04
N ARG A 101 0.14 -30.28 -31.80
CA ARG A 101 -1.10 -30.58 -32.55
C ARG A 101 -2.23 -31.11 -31.67
N ILE A 102 -1.92 -31.81 -30.58
CA ILE A 102 -2.90 -32.30 -29.60
C ILE A 102 -3.53 -31.12 -28.85
N GLY A 103 -2.75 -30.07 -28.55
CA GLY A 103 -3.24 -28.83 -27.96
C GLY A 103 -3.09 -28.78 -26.44
N GLU A 104 -4.14 -28.32 -25.76
CA GLU A 104 -4.11 -27.94 -24.34
C GLU A 104 -3.74 -29.10 -23.37
N LEU A 105 -3.40 -28.71 -22.13
CA LEU A 105 -3.16 -29.66 -21.05
C LEU A 105 -4.46 -30.38 -20.64
N PRO A 106 -4.37 -31.65 -20.19
CA PRO A 106 -5.53 -32.35 -19.68
C PRO A 106 -6.17 -31.61 -18.49
N SER A 107 -7.46 -31.35 -18.57
CA SER A 107 -8.17 -30.50 -17.59
C SER A 107 -8.70 -31.25 -16.37
N GLY A 108 -8.15 -32.43 -16.06
CA GLY A 108 -8.59 -33.27 -14.93
C GLY A 108 -9.86 -34.10 -15.19
N HIS A 109 -10.29 -34.23 -16.45
CA HIS A 109 -11.33 -35.17 -16.85
C HIS A 109 -10.71 -36.54 -17.20
N GLY A 110 -11.51 -37.60 -17.17
CA GLY A 110 -11.06 -38.91 -17.61
C GLY A 110 -10.31 -39.71 -16.54
N ILE A 111 -9.59 -40.74 -16.99
CA ILE A 111 -8.72 -41.60 -16.16
C ILE A 111 -7.62 -40.81 -15.45
N LEU A 112 -7.06 -39.80 -16.11
CA LEU A 112 -6.04 -38.93 -15.50
C LEU A 112 -6.59 -38.21 -14.26
N GLY A 113 -7.85 -37.78 -14.30
CA GLY A 113 -8.53 -37.14 -13.17
C GLY A 113 -9.03 -38.11 -12.11
N GLU A 114 -9.20 -39.40 -12.45
CA GLU A 114 -9.54 -40.44 -11.48
C GLU A 114 -8.40 -40.63 -10.48
N LEU A 115 -7.15 -40.74 -10.96
CA LEU A 115 -5.95 -40.85 -10.11
C LEU A 115 -5.70 -39.61 -9.22
N ILE A 116 -6.26 -38.45 -9.57
CA ILE A 116 -6.20 -37.26 -8.71
C ILE A 116 -7.24 -37.35 -7.58
N ARG A 117 -8.44 -37.87 -7.86
CA ARG A 117 -9.54 -37.99 -6.88
C ARG A 117 -9.41 -39.21 -5.98
N HIS A 118 -8.94 -40.31 -6.56
CA HIS A 118 -8.70 -41.61 -5.95
C HIS A 118 -7.24 -42.00 -6.23
N PRO A 119 -6.30 -41.50 -5.42
CA PRO A 119 -4.88 -41.72 -5.63
C PRO A 119 -4.48 -43.17 -5.30
N GLU A 120 -4.83 -44.12 -6.14
CA GLU A 120 -4.44 -45.53 -6.00
C GLU A 120 -3.90 -46.02 -7.34
N PRO A 121 -2.89 -46.92 -7.35
CA PRO A 121 -2.41 -47.52 -8.59
C PRO A 121 -3.56 -48.09 -9.42
N LEU A 122 -3.57 -47.77 -10.71
CA LEU A 122 -4.61 -48.19 -11.65
C LEU A 122 -3.96 -48.88 -12.84
N ARG A 123 -4.29 -50.16 -13.01
CA ARG A 123 -3.77 -51.02 -14.07
C ARG A 123 -4.93 -51.53 -14.91
N LEU A 124 -4.95 -51.18 -16.20
CA LEU A 124 -6.04 -51.46 -17.13
C LEU A 124 -5.49 -52.11 -18.40
N SER A 125 -6.10 -53.22 -18.81
CA SER A 125 -5.81 -53.85 -20.10
C SER A 125 -6.42 -53.07 -21.26
N GLU A 126 -7.58 -52.44 -21.06
CA GLU A 126 -8.28 -51.61 -22.04
C GLU A 126 -8.82 -50.33 -21.38
N LEU A 127 -8.17 -49.21 -21.65
CA LEU A 127 -8.46 -47.89 -21.06
C LEU A 127 -9.87 -47.40 -21.43
N SER A 128 -10.37 -47.76 -22.61
CA SER A 128 -11.69 -47.34 -23.08
C SER A 128 -12.86 -48.00 -22.32
N GLU A 129 -12.64 -49.14 -21.66
CA GLU A 129 -13.67 -49.85 -20.90
C GLU A 129 -13.91 -49.27 -19.49
N HIS A 130 -12.98 -48.48 -18.97
CA HIS A 130 -13.11 -47.93 -17.62
C HIS A 130 -14.22 -46.86 -17.56
N PRO A 131 -15.12 -46.86 -16.55
CA PRO A 131 -16.29 -45.96 -16.51
C PRO A 131 -15.94 -44.47 -16.53
N ALA A 132 -14.78 -44.12 -15.97
CA ALA A 132 -14.27 -42.74 -15.98
C ALA A 132 -13.59 -42.35 -17.30
N SER A 133 -13.53 -43.21 -18.32
CA SER A 133 -12.90 -42.89 -19.60
C SER A 133 -13.68 -41.81 -20.35
N TYR A 134 -12.96 -40.82 -20.90
CA TYR A 134 -13.55 -39.65 -21.57
C TYR A 134 -13.12 -39.54 -23.05
N GLY A 135 -12.33 -40.52 -23.54
CA GLY A 135 -11.75 -40.50 -24.87
C GLY A 135 -10.54 -39.56 -25.00
N PHE A 136 -10.09 -39.36 -26.24
CA PHE A 136 -8.86 -38.62 -26.55
C PHE A 136 -9.11 -37.40 -27.44
N PRO A 137 -8.31 -36.31 -27.29
CA PRO A 137 -8.37 -35.15 -28.17
C PRO A 137 -8.06 -35.48 -29.63
N ARG A 138 -8.47 -34.59 -30.54
CA ARG A 138 -8.13 -34.69 -31.97
C ARG A 138 -6.59 -34.74 -32.13
N HIS A 139 -6.09 -35.67 -32.95
CA HIS A 139 -4.65 -35.93 -33.19
C HIS A 139 -3.91 -36.70 -32.09
N HIS A 140 -4.54 -37.02 -30.96
CA HIS A 140 -3.91 -37.87 -29.95
C HIS A 140 -3.83 -39.33 -30.45
N PRO A 141 -2.72 -40.05 -30.22
CA PRO A 141 -2.61 -41.47 -30.59
C PRO A 141 -3.61 -42.31 -29.78
N PRO A 142 -4.22 -43.36 -30.36
CA PRO A 142 -5.04 -44.28 -29.60
C PRO A 142 -4.16 -45.03 -28.58
N MET A 143 -4.70 -45.23 -27.37
CA MET A 143 -4.04 -45.99 -26.30
C MET A 143 -5.05 -46.95 -25.68
N ARG A 144 -4.60 -48.17 -25.40
CA ARG A 144 -5.34 -49.30 -24.87
C ARG A 144 -4.83 -49.68 -23.48
N SER A 145 -3.61 -50.24 -23.36
CA SER A 145 -3.10 -50.70 -22.07
C SER A 145 -2.61 -49.51 -21.25
N PHE A 146 -2.91 -49.45 -19.96
CA PHE A 146 -2.59 -48.32 -19.08
C PHE A 146 -2.13 -48.79 -17.71
N LEU A 147 -1.08 -48.15 -17.20
CA LEU A 147 -0.64 -48.24 -15.81
C LEU A 147 -0.38 -46.84 -15.28
N GLY A 148 -1.13 -46.43 -14.26
CA GLY A 148 -0.97 -45.15 -13.59
C GLY A 148 -0.72 -45.32 -12.11
N VAL A 149 0.24 -44.58 -11.57
CA VAL A 149 0.53 -44.57 -10.12
C VAL A 149 0.59 -43.12 -9.60
N PRO A 150 0.14 -42.88 -8.35
CA PRO A 150 0.22 -41.56 -7.75
C PRO A 150 1.65 -41.23 -7.31
N ILE A 151 2.06 -39.99 -7.51
CA ILE A 151 3.31 -39.43 -6.98
C ILE A 151 2.99 -38.79 -5.64
N ARG A 152 3.53 -39.36 -4.57
CA ARG A 152 3.22 -38.97 -3.20
C ARG A 152 4.47 -38.78 -2.37
N VAL A 153 4.39 -37.83 -1.44
CA VAL A 153 5.30 -37.79 -0.29
C VAL A 153 4.47 -37.68 0.97
N ARG A 154 4.64 -38.66 1.87
CA ARG A 154 3.80 -38.83 3.06
C ARG A 154 2.33 -38.93 2.63
N ASP A 155 1.48 -38.01 3.08
CA ASP A 155 0.04 -38.00 2.80
C ASP A 155 -0.34 -37.09 1.61
N ASP A 156 0.61 -36.34 1.06
CA ASP A 156 0.36 -35.36 -0.01
C ASP A 156 0.62 -35.96 -1.40
N VAL A 157 -0.32 -35.72 -2.31
CA VAL A 157 -0.22 -36.14 -3.72
C VAL A 157 0.28 -34.96 -4.55
N PHE A 158 1.47 -35.10 -5.13
CA PHE A 158 2.11 -34.07 -5.94
C PHE A 158 1.85 -34.23 -7.43
N GLY A 159 1.38 -35.40 -7.86
CA GLY A 159 1.26 -35.72 -9.26
C GLY A 159 0.90 -37.16 -9.51
N ASN A 160 1.07 -37.59 -10.75
CA ASN A 160 0.85 -38.96 -11.18
C ASN A 160 1.82 -39.30 -12.32
N LEU A 161 2.20 -40.58 -12.38
CA LEU A 161 3.06 -41.15 -13.41
C LEU A 161 2.25 -42.20 -14.19
N TYR A 162 2.29 -42.13 -15.52
CA TYR A 162 1.41 -42.87 -16.42
C TYR A 162 2.22 -43.57 -17.52
N MET A 163 1.97 -44.85 -17.75
CA MET A 163 2.55 -45.65 -18.83
C MET A 163 1.44 -46.23 -19.68
N THR A 164 1.63 -46.22 -21.00
CA THR A 164 0.65 -46.76 -21.95
C THR A 164 1.31 -47.51 -23.09
N GLU A 165 0.56 -48.42 -23.70
CA GLU A 165 1.01 -49.32 -24.78
C GLU A 165 2.27 -50.13 -24.42
N LYS A 166 2.08 -51.25 -23.73
CA LYS A 166 3.20 -52.17 -23.44
C LYS A 166 3.68 -52.84 -24.73
N ARG A 167 4.96 -52.65 -25.09
CA ARG A 167 5.52 -53.04 -26.40
C ARG A 167 5.57 -54.54 -26.62
N SER A 168 5.72 -55.31 -25.54
CA SER A 168 5.61 -56.78 -25.57
C SER A 168 4.24 -57.28 -26.06
N GLY A 169 3.21 -56.43 -26.06
CA GLY A 169 1.83 -56.78 -26.40
C GLY A 169 1.07 -57.48 -25.27
N SER A 170 1.70 -57.71 -24.11
CA SER A 170 1.05 -58.22 -22.90
C SER A 170 0.45 -57.08 -22.07
N ASP A 171 -0.36 -57.39 -21.07
CA ASP A 171 -0.78 -56.41 -20.08
C ASP A 171 0.38 -56.00 -19.16
N PHE A 172 0.27 -54.82 -18.55
CA PHE A 172 1.10 -54.47 -17.40
C PHE A 172 0.84 -55.44 -16.25
N ASP A 173 1.86 -55.81 -15.49
CA ASP A 173 1.77 -56.74 -14.37
C ASP A 173 2.09 -56.08 -13.01
N ALA A 174 2.16 -56.88 -11.95
CA ALA A 174 2.45 -56.39 -10.60
C ALA A 174 3.93 -55.96 -10.42
N GLU A 175 4.85 -56.50 -11.23
CA GLU A 175 6.25 -56.09 -11.21
C GLU A 175 6.39 -54.70 -11.86
N ASP A 176 5.70 -54.46 -12.99
CA ASP A 176 5.64 -53.15 -13.62
C ASP A 176 5.09 -52.08 -12.65
N GLU A 177 4.00 -52.40 -11.94
CA GLU A 177 3.40 -51.52 -10.94
C GLU A 177 4.38 -51.21 -9.80
N ALA A 178 5.13 -52.21 -9.31
CA ALA A 178 6.11 -52.03 -8.24
C ALA A 178 7.29 -51.15 -8.68
N VAL A 179 7.78 -51.34 -9.92
CA VAL A 179 8.83 -50.51 -10.51
C VAL A 179 8.34 -49.07 -10.66
N LEU A 180 7.15 -48.88 -11.24
CA LEU A 180 6.59 -47.55 -11.47
C LEU A 180 6.31 -46.82 -10.15
N SER A 181 5.80 -47.53 -9.14
CA SER A 181 5.57 -46.99 -7.80
C SER A 181 6.88 -46.53 -7.14
N THR A 182 7.97 -47.27 -7.32
CA THR A 182 9.30 -46.89 -6.80
C THR A 182 9.80 -45.60 -7.45
N LEU A 183 9.65 -45.47 -8.77
CA LEU A 183 9.99 -44.25 -9.50
C LEU A 183 9.09 -43.07 -9.11
N ALA A 184 7.81 -43.32 -8.83
CA ALA A 184 6.88 -42.31 -8.36
C ALA A 184 7.28 -41.76 -6.98
N VAL A 185 7.80 -42.60 -6.07
CA VAL A 185 8.38 -42.13 -4.80
C VAL A 185 9.60 -41.23 -5.05
N ALA A 186 10.50 -41.62 -5.96
CA ALA A 186 11.66 -40.82 -6.32
C ALA A 186 11.27 -39.45 -6.93
N ALA A 187 10.25 -39.43 -7.80
CA ALA A 187 9.69 -38.20 -8.36
C ALA A 187 9.07 -37.32 -7.27
N GLY A 188 8.37 -37.91 -6.30
CA GLY A 188 7.79 -37.19 -5.17
C GLY A 188 8.86 -36.45 -4.37
N ILE A 189 9.94 -37.14 -4.02
CA ILE A 189 11.08 -36.55 -3.30
C ILE A 189 11.72 -35.41 -4.12
N ALA A 190 11.86 -35.58 -5.43
CA ALA A 190 12.40 -34.54 -6.30
C ALA A 190 11.52 -33.27 -6.31
N ILE A 191 10.20 -33.43 -6.43
CA ILE A 191 9.23 -32.32 -6.43
C ILE A 191 9.23 -31.61 -5.07
N GLU A 192 9.21 -32.36 -3.96
CA GLU A 192 9.26 -31.79 -2.62
C GLU A 192 10.55 -31.00 -2.39
N ASN A 193 11.71 -31.55 -2.77
CA ASN A 193 13.00 -30.87 -2.66
C ASN A 193 13.05 -29.58 -3.47
N ALA A 194 12.54 -29.60 -4.71
CA ALA A 194 12.48 -28.41 -5.55
C ALA A 194 11.56 -27.34 -4.94
N ARG A 195 10.40 -27.73 -4.42
CA ARG A 195 9.46 -26.82 -3.74
C ARG A 195 10.09 -26.19 -2.49
N LEU A 196 10.72 -27.01 -1.63
CA LEU A 196 11.41 -26.55 -0.43
C LEU A 196 12.56 -25.60 -0.78
N PHE A 197 13.31 -25.91 -1.83
CA PHE A 197 14.41 -25.06 -2.29
C PHE A 197 13.92 -23.70 -2.79
N GLU A 198 12.82 -23.66 -3.56
CA GLU A 198 12.20 -22.41 -3.99
C GLU A 198 11.63 -21.61 -2.81
N GLU A 199 11.04 -22.28 -1.81
CA GLU A 199 10.59 -21.63 -0.58
C GLU A 199 11.76 -21.00 0.20
N VAL A 200 12.89 -21.70 0.31
CA VAL A 200 14.12 -21.18 0.94
C VAL A 200 14.65 -19.97 0.17
N ARG A 201 14.71 -20.03 -1.16
CA ARG A 201 15.15 -18.90 -2.00
C ARG A 201 14.22 -17.70 -1.87
N LEU A 202 12.92 -17.92 -1.83
CA LEU A 202 11.95 -16.88 -1.60
C LEU A 202 12.14 -16.25 -0.20
N ARG A 203 12.35 -17.08 0.83
CA ARG A 203 12.65 -16.63 2.19
C ARG A 203 13.93 -15.79 2.22
N GLU A 204 14.98 -16.21 1.53
CA GLU A 204 16.24 -15.48 1.41
C GLU A 204 16.02 -14.09 0.77
N ARG A 205 15.28 -14.02 -0.35
CA ARG A 205 14.93 -12.75 -1.00
C ARG A 205 14.16 -11.82 -0.07
N TRP A 206 13.20 -12.34 0.69
CA TRP A 206 12.47 -11.56 1.69
C TRP A 206 13.37 -11.05 2.82
N LEU A 207 14.26 -11.89 3.34
CA LEU A 207 15.22 -11.48 4.38
C LEU A 207 16.18 -10.39 3.90
N ALA A 208 16.69 -10.52 2.67
CA ALA A 208 17.53 -9.50 2.05
C ALA A 208 16.76 -8.18 1.89
N ALA A 209 15.53 -8.23 1.38
CA ALA A 209 14.68 -7.04 1.25
C ALA A 209 14.39 -6.37 2.60
N SER A 210 14.11 -7.15 3.66
CA SER A 210 13.94 -6.64 5.04
C SER A 210 15.20 -5.99 5.59
N SER A 211 16.38 -6.54 5.28
CA SER A 211 17.66 -5.95 5.69
C SER A 211 17.92 -4.63 4.96
N ASP A 212 17.75 -4.60 3.63
CA ASP A 212 17.90 -3.39 2.80
C ASP A 212 16.97 -2.28 3.31
N PHE A 213 15.71 -2.63 3.57
CA PHE A 213 14.69 -1.73 4.11
C PHE A 213 15.09 -1.18 5.48
N THR A 214 15.50 -2.04 6.41
CA THR A 214 15.94 -1.62 7.75
C THR A 214 17.15 -0.70 7.67
N SER A 215 18.11 -0.99 6.79
CA SER A 215 19.27 -0.12 6.55
C SER A 215 18.85 1.26 6.05
N ALA A 216 17.93 1.33 5.09
CA ALA A 216 17.43 2.59 4.54
C ALA A 216 16.68 3.44 5.59
N LEU A 217 15.94 2.79 6.50
CA LEU A 217 15.29 3.48 7.62
C LEU A 217 16.30 4.10 8.59
N LEU A 218 17.35 3.35 8.91
CA LEU A 218 18.38 3.77 9.86
C LEU A 218 19.31 4.84 9.27
N SER A 219 19.51 4.86 7.95
CA SER A 219 20.32 5.88 7.27
C SER A 219 19.65 7.26 7.20
N GLY A 220 18.38 7.38 7.59
CA GLY A 220 17.65 8.64 7.54
C GLY A 220 17.13 8.98 6.13
N SER A 221 16.99 7.99 5.25
CA SER A 221 16.40 8.19 3.92
C SER A 221 14.97 8.72 4.01
N ALA A 222 14.52 9.41 2.96
CA ALA A 222 13.17 9.97 2.93
C ALA A 222 12.13 8.85 2.96
N GLU A 223 11.03 9.07 3.68
CA GLU A 223 9.92 8.11 3.82
C GLU A 223 9.42 7.61 2.45
N SER A 224 9.28 8.51 1.48
CA SER A 224 8.87 8.18 0.12
C SER A 224 9.82 7.22 -0.59
N GLU A 225 11.13 7.41 -0.44
CA GLU A 225 12.16 6.56 -1.06
C GLU A 225 12.15 5.16 -0.45
N VAL A 226 11.96 5.09 0.87
CA VAL A 226 11.91 3.82 1.61
C VAL A 226 10.68 3.01 1.23
N LEU A 227 9.50 3.65 1.16
CA LEU A 227 8.27 3.00 0.72
C LEU A 227 8.31 2.61 -0.76
N GLU A 228 8.95 3.43 -1.61
CA GLU A 228 9.14 3.13 -3.03
C GLU A 228 9.99 1.88 -3.24
N GLY A 229 11.15 1.81 -2.59
CA GLY A 229 12.01 0.62 -2.64
C GLY A 229 11.33 -0.64 -2.07
N MET A 230 10.51 -0.48 -1.02
CA MET A 230 9.72 -1.57 -0.47
C MET A 230 8.67 -2.09 -1.45
N LEU A 231 7.97 -1.18 -2.14
CA LEU A 231 6.96 -1.53 -3.13
C LEU A 231 7.59 -2.23 -4.34
N GLU A 232 8.74 -1.72 -4.81
CA GLU A 232 9.52 -2.31 -5.90
C GLU A 232 9.95 -3.74 -5.54
N ARG A 233 10.59 -3.93 -4.37
CA ARG A 233 10.98 -5.26 -3.88
C ARG A 233 9.78 -6.20 -3.73
N SER A 234 8.66 -5.71 -3.22
CA SER A 234 7.44 -6.53 -3.07
C SER A 234 6.91 -7.00 -4.42
N ARG A 235 6.90 -6.13 -5.43
CA ARG A 235 6.49 -6.49 -6.79
C ARG A 235 7.44 -7.49 -7.43
N ASP A 236 8.74 -7.27 -7.30
CA ASP A 236 9.77 -8.14 -7.88
C ASP A 236 9.74 -9.54 -7.25
N ILE A 237 9.65 -9.62 -5.92
CA ILE A 237 9.68 -10.91 -5.21
C ILE A 237 8.44 -11.73 -5.52
N THR A 238 7.27 -11.09 -5.55
CA THR A 238 5.98 -11.74 -5.80
C THR A 238 5.60 -11.82 -7.28
N GLY A 239 6.39 -11.22 -8.18
CA GLY A 239 6.07 -11.15 -9.61
C GLY A 239 4.78 -10.40 -9.94
N ALA A 240 4.39 -9.41 -9.12
CA ALA A 240 3.19 -8.61 -9.33
C ALA A 240 3.37 -7.57 -10.45
N ASP A 241 2.35 -7.42 -11.30
CA ASP A 241 2.39 -6.49 -12.44
C ASP A 241 2.13 -5.04 -11.99
N VAL A 242 1.36 -4.85 -10.91
CA VAL A 242 1.15 -3.55 -10.25
C VAL A 242 1.27 -3.71 -8.74
N GLY A 243 1.80 -2.68 -8.10
CA GLY A 243 1.80 -2.53 -6.65
C GLY A 243 1.36 -1.12 -6.26
N VAL A 244 0.63 -1.01 -5.17
CA VAL A 244 0.11 0.27 -4.67
C VAL A 244 0.17 0.31 -3.14
N PHE A 245 0.66 1.40 -2.58
CA PHE A 245 0.44 1.76 -1.18
C PHE A 245 -0.71 2.76 -1.07
N TYR A 246 -1.75 2.37 -0.34
CA TYR A 246 -2.81 3.25 0.10
C TYR A 246 -2.57 3.65 1.55
N LEU A 247 -2.12 4.88 1.80
CA LEU A 247 -1.90 5.38 3.16
C LEU A 247 -3.19 5.97 3.74
N VAL A 248 -3.39 5.79 5.05
CA VAL A 248 -4.52 6.38 5.77
C VAL A 248 -4.26 7.87 6.00
N GLY A 249 -5.18 8.71 5.55
CA GLY A 249 -5.20 10.15 5.79
C GLY A 249 -5.82 10.51 7.15
N GLN A 250 -5.81 11.80 7.48
CA GLN A 250 -6.24 12.30 8.80
C GLN A 250 -7.72 12.05 9.10
N ASN A 251 -8.57 11.92 8.08
CA ASN A 251 -10.01 11.68 8.24
C ASN A 251 -10.38 10.20 8.03
N GLY A 252 -9.38 9.31 7.99
CA GLY A 252 -9.59 7.87 7.74
C GLY A 252 -9.74 7.50 6.26
N GLU A 253 -9.59 8.46 5.35
CA GLU A 253 -9.60 8.20 3.91
C GLU A 253 -8.32 7.48 3.47
N LEU A 254 -8.40 6.60 2.47
CA LEU A 254 -7.23 5.94 1.89
C LEU A 254 -6.73 6.71 0.67
N ARG A 255 -5.48 7.12 0.68
CA ARG A 255 -4.84 7.88 -0.39
C ARG A 255 -3.82 7.02 -1.11
N GLY A 256 -3.93 6.91 -2.43
CA GLY A 256 -2.92 6.25 -3.26
C GLY A 256 -1.65 7.09 -3.34
N SER A 257 -0.80 7.00 -2.32
CA SER A 257 0.41 7.82 -2.19
C SER A 257 1.51 7.37 -3.14
N LEU A 258 1.56 6.07 -3.41
CA LEU A 258 2.60 5.44 -4.22
C LEU A 258 2.01 4.28 -5.02
N ALA A 259 2.33 4.24 -6.30
CA ALA A 259 2.00 3.12 -7.17
C ALA A 259 3.13 2.88 -8.17
N LEU A 260 3.44 1.62 -8.42
CA LEU A 260 4.47 1.17 -9.34
C LEU A 260 3.94 0.06 -10.24
N GLY A 261 4.43 0.02 -11.47
CA GLY A 261 4.03 -0.98 -12.45
C GLY A 261 2.97 -0.51 -13.42
N GLU A 262 2.31 -1.48 -14.04
CA GLU A 262 1.31 -1.21 -15.05
C GLU A 262 0.03 -0.62 -14.44
N GLY A 263 -0.59 0.34 -15.10
CA GLY A 263 -1.79 0.99 -14.57
C GLY A 263 -1.56 1.83 -13.31
N ALA A 264 -0.31 2.05 -12.88
CA ALA A 264 0.02 2.81 -11.67
C ALA A 264 -0.59 4.22 -11.65
N ASP A 265 -0.71 4.88 -12.80
CA ASP A 265 -1.31 6.22 -12.91
C ASP A 265 -2.79 6.26 -12.52
N ALA A 266 -3.52 5.15 -12.66
CA ALA A 266 -4.91 5.04 -12.20
C ALA A 266 -5.02 4.96 -10.67
N HIS A 267 -3.90 4.76 -9.97
CA HIS A 267 -3.84 4.62 -8.52
C HIS A 267 -3.17 5.81 -7.81
N ARG A 268 -2.32 6.58 -8.50
CA ARG A 268 -1.62 7.72 -7.90
C ARG A 268 -2.55 8.89 -7.64
N GLY A 269 -2.47 9.45 -6.44
CA GLY A 269 -3.22 10.65 -6.04
C GLY A 269 -4.72 10.42 -5.83
N ILE A 270 -5.21 9.17 -5.97
CA ILE A 270 -6.62 8.88 -5.72
C ILE A 270 -6.92 8.97 -4.23
N VAL A 271 -8.16 9.34 -3.92
CA VAL A 271 -8.69 9.37 -2.55
C VAL A 271 -9.91 8.47 -2.49
N LEU A 272 -9.84 7.42 -1.68
CA LEU A 272 -10.95 6.52 -1.37
C LEU A 272 -11.53 6.94 -0.01
N PRO A 273 -12.85 7.16 0.10
CA PRO A 273 -13.45 7.73 1.32
C PRO A 273 -13.17 6.94 2.60
N SER A 274 -13.03 5.62 2.50
CA SER A 274 -12.67 4.73 3.61
C SER A 274 -12.16 3.39 3.06
N SER A 275 -11.82 2.46 3.96
CA SER A 275 -11.49 1.08 3.60
C SER A 275 -12.70 0.27 3.08
N ALA A 276 -13.92 0.71 3.36
CA ALA A 276 -15.15 0.03 2.94
C ALA A 276 -15.27 0.00 1.41
N GLY A 277 -15.70 -1.14 0.85
CA GLY A 277 -15.78 -1.32 -0.60
C GLY A 277 -14.42 -1.47 -1.29
N THR A 278 -13.40 -1.87 -0.54
CA THR A 278 -12.05 -2.19 -1.03
C THR A 278 -11.53 -3.47 -0.38
N LEU A 279 -10.49 -4.08 -0.96
CA LEU A 279 -9.81 -5.23 -0.33
C LEU A 279 -9.11 -4.89 0.99
N ALA A 280 -8.90 -3.61 1.31
CA ALA A 280 -8.39 -3.19 2.61
C ALA A 280 -9.32 -3.62 3.76
N ALA A 281 -10.65 -3.50 3.57
CA ALA A 281 -11.62 -3.94 4.57
C ALA A 281 -11.59 -5.46 4.79
N ALA A 282 -11.42 -6.23 3.71
CA ALA A 282 -11.29 -7.67 3.80
C ALA A 282 -9.98 -8.09 4.50
N ALA A 283 -8.86 -7.44 4.17
CA ALA A 283 -7.58 -7.68 4.84
C ALA A 283 -7.68 -7.41 6.35
N LEU A 284 -8.34 -6.32 6.77
CA LEU A 284 -8.56 -6.01 8.18
C LEU A 284 -9.39 -7.08 8.91
N ALA A 285 -10.35 -7.69 8.22
CA ALA A 285 -11.18 -8.77 8.76
C ALA A 285 -10.41 -10.09 8.86
N GLU A 286 -9.54 -10.39 7.89
CA GLU A 286 -8.77 -11.64 7.75
C GLU A 286 -7.32 -11.50 8.27
N ASP A 287 -7.14 -10.98 9.48
CA ASP A 287 -5.84 -10.89 10.18
C ASP A 287 -4.70 -10.21 9.40
N GLY A 288 -5.05 -9.27 8.53
CA GLY A 288 -4.12 -8.38 7.84
C GLY A 288 -3.65 -8.85 6.46
N LEU A 289 -4.17 -9.97 5.94
CA LEU A 289 -3.83 -10.50 4.62
C LEU A 289 -5.07 -11.12 3.95
N VAL A 290 -5.38 -10.68 2.73
CA VAL A 290 -6.39 -11.36 1.89
C VAL A 290 -5.87 -11.53 0.47
N SER A 291 -6.15 -12.69 -0.11
CA SER A 291 -5.81 -13.03 -1.51
C SER A 291 -7.10 -13.30 -2.29
N VAL A 292 -7.17 -12.81 -3.52
CA VAL A 292 -8.32 -12.95 -4.41
C VAL A 292 -7.89 -13.45 -5.78
N GLN A 293 -8.76 -14.21 -6.43
CA GLN A 293 -8.51 -14.82 -7.74
C GLN A 293 -8.69 -13.82 -8.89
N ASP A 294 -9.66 -12.92 -8.78
CA ASP A 294 -9.93 -11.87 -9.77
C ASP A 294 -10.44 -10.61 -9.04
N VAL A 295 -9.60 -9.59 -8.94
CA VAL A 295 -9.90 -8.32 -8.24
C VAL A 295 -10.85 -7.42 -9.02
N GLU A 296 -10.88 -7.55 -10.34
CA GLU A 296 -11.77 -6.76 -11.20
C GLU A 296 -13.24 -7.15 -11.00
N SER A 297 -13.49 -8.42 -10.70
CA SER A 297 -14.83 -9.00 -10.47
C SER A 297 -15.17 -9.30 -9.01
N ASP A 298 -14.28 -8.99 -8.06
CA ASP A 298 -14.52 -9.26 -6.63
C ASP A 298 -15.62 -8.36 -6.07
N GLU A 299 -16.68 -8.96 -5.53
CA GLU A 299 -17.88 -8.26 -5.01
C GLU A 299 -17.56 -7.26 -3.88
N ARG A 300 -16.42 -7.41 -3.20
CA ARG A 300 -15.98 -6.51 -2.12
C ARG A 300 -15.39 -5.20 -2.65
N VAL A 301 -15.01 -5.15 -3.93
CA VAL A 301 -14.42 -3.97 -4.59
C VAL A 301 -15.52 -3.18 -5.29
N THR A 302 -16.14 -2.24 -4.57
CA THR A 302 -17.30 -1.49 -5.06
C THR A 302 -17.01 -0.01 -5.33
N VAL A 303 -15.98 0.54 -4.69
CA VAL A 303 -15.59 1.95 -4.83
C VAL A 303 -14.54 2.06 -5.92
N GLN A 304 -14.73 2.92 -6.92
CA GLN A 304 -13.79 3.23 -8.02
C GLN A 304 -13.19 1.97 -8.71
N ALA A 305 -13.98 0.91 -8.86
CA ALA A 305 -13.53 -0.42 -9.28
C ALA A 305 -12.84 -0.44 -10.66
N GLU A 306 -13.14 0.53 -11.52
CA GLU A 306 -12.54 0.72 -12.85
C GLU A 306 -11.01 0.78 -12.84
N ARG A 307 -10.38 1.16 -11.72
CA ARG A 307 -8.92 1.18 -11.57
C ARG A 307 -8.28 -0.21 -11.67
N TRP A 308 -9.05 -1.26 -11.40
CA TRP A 308 -8.59 -2.65 -11.46
C TRP A 308 -8.88 -3.33 -12.81
N ALA A 309 -9.38 -2.59 -13.80
CA ALA A 309 -9.65 -3.13 -15.13
C ALA A 309 -8.37 -3.74 -15.76
N GLY A 310 -8.47 -5.01 -16.18
CA GLY A 310 -7.38 -5.78 -16.76
C GLY A 310 -6.57 -6.61 -15.74
N PHE A 311 -6.84 -6.47 -14.44
CA PHE A 311 -6.18 -7.24 -13.38
C PHE A 311 -7.03 -8.44 -12.94
N GLY A 312 -6.36 -9.52 -12.56
CA GLY A 312 -6.96 -10.76 -12.08
C GLY A 312 -6.51 -11.01 -10.63
N PRO A 313 -5.57 -11.93 -10.38
CA PRO A 313 -5.17 -12.24 -9.01
C PRO A 313 -4.62 -11.02 -8.27
N ALA A 314 -5.05 -10.81 -7.03
CA ALA A 314 -4.55 -9.72 -6.19
C ALA A 314 -4.40 -10.15 -4.74
N VAL A 315 -3.51 -9.47 -4.03
CA VAL A 315 -3.31 -9.62 -2.59
C VAL A 315 -3.32 -8.23 -1.94
N ALA A 316 -3.95 -8.14 -0.78
CA ALA A 316 -4.01 -6.95 0.06
C ALA A 316 -3.44 -7.25 1.44
N VAL A 317 -2.52 -6.41 1.90
CA VAL A 317 -1.84 -6.55 3.19
C VAL A 317 -1.90 -5.27 3.98
N THR A 318 -2.35 -5.34 5.22
CA THR A 318 -2.44 -4.15 6.09
C THR A 318 -1.05 -3.69 6.50
N VAL A 319 -0.83 -2.38 6.46
CA VAL A 319 0.35 -1.69 6.99
C VAL A 319 -0.06 -1.09 8.33
N GLY A 320 0.32 -1.75 9.42
CA GLY A 320 -0.03 -1.35 10.78
C GLY A 320 -0.76 -2.46 11.53
N THR A 321 -1.34 -2.11 12.67
CA THR A 321 -2.12 -3.04 13.49
C THR A 321 -3.62 -2.81 13.28
N LYS A 322 -4.47 -3.70 13.82
CA LYS A 322 -5.93 -3.49 13.82
C LYS A 322 -6.33 -2.23 14.59
N GLU A 323 -5.53 -1.81 15.57
CA GLU A 323 -5.76 -0.61 16.40
C GLU A 323 -5.29 0.67 15.71
N LYS A 324 -4.22 0.57 14.92
CA LYS A 324 -3.63 1.69 14.18
C LYS A 324 -3.24 1.24 12.78
N LEU A 325 -4.18 1.39 11.85
CA LEU A 325 -3.94 1.19 10.43
C LEU A 325 -3.25 2.42 9.86
N SER A 326 -2.02 2.27 9.38
CA SER A 326 -1.27 3.32 8.69
C SER A 326 -1.50 3.27 7.17
N GLY A 327 -1.88 2.12 6.62
CA GLY A 327 -2.17 1.96 5.20
C GLY A 327 -2.43 0.52 4.79
N VAL A 328 -2.47 0.27 3.49
CA VAL A 328 -2.59 -1.06 2.88
C VAL A 328 -1.67 -1.15 1.66
N LEU A 329 -0.89 -2.23 1.60
CA LEU A 329 -0.13 -2.64 0.43
C LEU A 329 -1.00 -3.55 -0.44
N MET A 330 -1.22 -3.16 -1.69
CA MET A 330 -1.92 -3.94 -2.70
C MET A 330 -0.93 -4.39 -3.76
N LEU A 331 -0.98 -5.66 -4.15
CA LEU A 331 -0.24 -6.21 -5.29
C LEU A 331 -1.23 -6.95 -6.19
N ALA A 332 -1.15 -6.76 -7.51
CA ALA A 332 -2.01 -7.48 -8.45
C ALA A 332 -1.25 -7.92 -9.70
N ARG A 333 -1.73 -9.03 -10.29
CA ARG A 333 -1.27 -9.58 -11.56
C ARG A 333 -2.34 -9.37 -12.63
N ARG A 334 -1.94 -9.26 -13.89
CA ARG A 334 -2.88 -9.19 -15.03
C ARG A 334 -3.77 -10.42 -15.07
N ARG A 335 -4.98 -10.24 -15.61
CA ARG A 335 -5.89 -11.35 -15.90
C ARG A 335 -5.19 -12.41 -16.76
N GLY A 336 -5.36 -13.67 -16.39
CA GLY A 336 -4.74 -14.82 -17.06
C GLY A 336 -3.38 -15.25 -16.50
N ARG A 337 -2.78 -14.48 -15.59
CA ARG A 337 -1.61 -14.94 -14.81
C ARG A 337 -2.04 -15.84 -13.65
N PRO A 338 -1.16 -16.74 -13.19
CA PRO A 338 -1.49 -17.63 -12.07
C PRO A 338 -1.73 -16.85 -10.77
N PRO A 339 -2.53 -17.40 -9.84
CA PRO A 339 -2.74 -16.82 -8.52
C PRO A 339 -1.43 -16.72 -7.71
N PHE A 340 -1.41 -15.86 -6.70
CA PHE A 340 -0.29 -15.80 -5.77
C PHE A 340 -0.26 -17.08 -4.92
N ALA A 341 0.87 -17.79 -4.92
CA ALA A 341 1.05 -18.96 -4.09
C ALA A 341 1.18 -18.54 -2.62
N ALA A 342 0.71 -19.38 -1.69
CA ALA A 342 0.72 -19.07 -0.27
C ALA A 342 2.13 -18.74 0.25
N ALA A 343 3.15 -19.47 -0.24
CA ALA A 343 4.55 -19.22 0.11
C ALA A 343 5.02 -17.81 -0.34
N GLU A 344 4.62 -17.36 -1.53
CA GLU A 344 4.99 -16.05 -2.11
C GLU A 344 4.56 -14.88 -1.22
N VAL A 345 3.36 -14.97 -0.64
CA VAL A 345 2.74 -13.90 0.14
C VAL A 345 2.89 -14.05 1.65
N ALA A 346 3.35 -15.21 2.15
CA ALA A 346 3.43 -15.51 3.58
C ALA A 346 4.31 -14.53 4.37
N ALA A 347 5.35 -13.96 3.75
CA ALA A 347 6.24 -12.99 4.40
C ALA A 347 5.73 -11.54 4.30
N LEU A 348 4.73 -11.25 3.45
CA LEU A 348 4.23 -9.89 3.23
C LEU A 348 3.73 -9.21 4.50
N PRO A 349 2.98 -9.85 5.42
CA PRO A 349 2.52 -9.18 6.64
C PRO A 349 3.67 -8.70 7.52
N GLY A 350 4.72 -9.52 7.67
CA GLY A 350 5.92 -9.13 8.40
C GLY A 350 6.65 -7.98 7.73
N PHE A 351 6.76 -8.01 6.41
CA PHE A 351 7.36 -6.93 5.63
C PHE A 351 6.54 -5.63 5.73
N ALA A 352 5.22 -5.69 5.51
CA ALA A 352 4.26 -4.59 5.67
C ALA A 352 4.29 -3.98 7.09
N GLY A 353 4.51 -4.82 8.12
CA GLY A 353 4.73 -4.35 9.49
C GLY A 353 5.96 -3.45 9.63
N GLN A 354 7.01 -3.66 8.83
CA GLN A 354 8.19 -2.78 8.81
C GLN A 354 7.87 -1.41 8.19
N ALA A 355 7.00 -1.35 7.17
CA ALA A 355 6.47 -0.09 6.65
C ALA A 355 5.69 0.68 7.73
N ALA A 356 4.92 0.00 8.56
CA ALA A 356 4.21 0.68 9.65
C ALA A 356 5.17 1.35 10.63
N LEU A 357 6.26 0.66 10.98
CA LEU A 357 7.33 1.20 11.82
C LEU A 357 8.04 2.38 11.15
N ALA A 358 8.26 2.31 9.84
CA ALA A 358 8.84 3.40 9.06
C ALA A 358 8.00 4.68 9.13
N LEU A 359 6.69 4.53 8.90
CA LEU A 359 5.71 5.62 8.96
C LEU A 359 5.66 6.21 10.37
N GLU A 360 5.64 5.37 11.42
CA GLU A 360 5.66 5.85 12.79
C GLU A 360 6.96 6.59 13.13
N LEU A 361 8.12 6.09 12.69
CA LEU A 361 9.40 6.76 12.90
C LEU A 361 9.46 8.11 12.17
N ALA A 362 8.93 8.18 10.95
CA ALA A 362 8.85 9.41 10.17
C ALA A 362 7.97 10.46 10.86
N ASP A 363 6.80 10.06 11.36
CA ASP A 363 5.93 10.95 12.14
C ASP A 363 6.62 11.43 13.42
N ARG A 364 7.29 10.54 14.16
CA ARG A 364 8.04 10.91 15.38
C ARG A 364 9.20 11.86 15.10
N ARG A 365 9.90 11.70 13.97
CA ARG A 365 10.96 12.63 13.56
C ARG A 365 10.38 14.00 13.25
N ARG A 366 9.26 14.06 12.50
CA ARG A 366 8.56 15.31 12.17
C ARG A 366 8.10 16.04 13.44
N ASP A 367 7.51 15.31 14.39
CA ASP A 367 7.08 15.86 15.69
C ASP A 367 8.27 16.41 16.49
N ALA A 368 9.40 15.68 16.52
CA ALA A 368 10.60 16.10 17.24
C ALA A 368 11.25 17.33 16.60
N GLU A 369 11.31 17.39 15.27
CA GLU A 369 11.79 18.57 14.52
C GLU A 369 10.92 19.79 14.81
N GLN A 370 9.59 19.62 14.81
CA GLN A 370 8.65 20.68 15.12
C GLN A 370 8.78 21.17 16.57
N MET A 371 8.95 20.25 17.53
CA MET A 371 9.21 20.61 18.92
C MET A 371 10.54 21.34 19.11
N SER A 372 11.60 20.90 18.44
CA SER A 372 12.90 21.57 18.50
C SER A 372 12.84 22.99 17.93
N LEU A 373 12.10 23.19 16.83
CA LEU A 373 11.84 24.52 16.27
C LEU A 373 11.09 25.42 17.26
N LEU A 374 10.08 24.87 17.97
CA LEU A 374 9.34 25.61 19.00
C LEU A 374 10.22 25.97 20.22
N GLU A 375 11.09 25.07 20.67
CA GLU A 375 12.01 25.33 21.78
C GLU A 375 13.05 26.41 21.43
N ASP A 376 13.63 26.34 20.23
CA ASP A 376 14.58 27.35 19.76
C ASP A 376 13.91 28.72 19.66
N HIS A 377 12.69 28.73 19.15
CA HIS A 377 11.87 29.91 19.08
C HIS A 377 11.60 30.52 20.47
N ASP A 378 11.19 29.72 21.44
CA ASP A 378 10.94 30.23 22.80
C ASP A 378 12.20 30.76 23.47
N ARG A 379 13.36 30.19 23.15
CA ARG A 379 14.67 30.70 23.55
C ARG A 379 14.94 32.07 22.94
N ILE A 380 14.80 32.22 21.61
CA ILE A 380 15.01 33.50 20.91
C ILE A 380 14.07 34.59 21.47
N ALA A 381 12.81 34.25 21.71
CA ALA A 381 11.84 35.14 22.31
C ALA A 381 12.26 35.64 23.70
N ARG A 382 12.81 34.76 24.55
CA ARG A 382 13.35 35.12 25.87
C ARG A 382 14.59 36.01 25.75
N ASP A 383 15.55 35.66 24.89
CA ASP A 383 16.79 36.43 24.72
C ASP A 383 16.51 37.84 24.19
N LEU A 384 15.58 37.97 23.22
CA LEU A 384 15.15 39.28 22.72
C LEU A 384 14.43 40.10 23.79
N HIS A 385 13.56 39.47 24.59
CA HIS A 385 12.87 40.15 25.68
C HIS A 385 13.86 40.66 26.75
N ASP A 386 14.76 39.80 27.22
CA ASP A 386 15.62 40.10 28.36
C ASP A 386 16.79 41.01 27.97
N LEU A 387 17.38 40.83 26.79
CA LEU A 387 18.54 41.60 26.39
C LEU A 387 18.19 42.84 25.57
N ALA A 388 17.29 42.71 24.58
CA ALA A 388 17.02 43.80 23.64
C ALA A 388 15.98 44.79 24.18
N ILE A 389 14.80 44.29 24.60
CA ILE A 389 13.72 45.17 25.09
C ILE A 389 14.15 45.90 26.37
N GLN A 390 14.73 45.20 27.35
CA GLN A 390 15.16 45.85 28.61
C GLN A 390 16.24 46.93 28.39
N ARG A 391 17.21 46.69 27.50
CA ARG A 391 18.25 47.70 27.17
C ARG A 391 17.69 48.90 26.42
N LEU A 392 16.78 48.67 25.45
CA LEU A 392 16.12 49.77 24.73
C LEU A 392 15.28 50.61 25.71
N PHE A 393 14.59 49.97 26.64
CA PHE A 393 13.82 50.66 27.67
C PHE A 393 14.71 51.50 28.60
N ALA A 394 15.82 50.94 29.09
CA ALA A 394 16.79 51.67 29.91
C ALA A 394 17.43 52.85 29.16
N THR A 395 17.73 52.67 27.87
CA THR A 395 18.26 53.73 27.01
C THR A 395 17.22 54.83 26.80
N GLY A 396 15.96 54.47 26.53
CA GLY A 396 14.84 55.41 26.43
C GLY A 396 14.66 56.23 27.70
N MET A 397 14.68 55.60 28.88
CA MET A 397 14.62 56.31 30.18
C MET A 397 15.78 57.27 30.39
N THR A 398 16.99 56.90 29.96
CA THR A 398 18.18 57.77 30.04
C THR A 398 18.03 58.99 29.14
N LEU A 399 17.55 58.81 27.91
CA LEU A 399 17.28 59.90 26.96
C LEU A 399 16.16 60.82 27.46
N GLN A 400 15.06 60.27 27.99
CA GLN A 400 13.97 61.05 28.62
C GLN A 400 14.47 61.90 29.80
N SER A 401 15.40 61.36 30.60
CA SER A 401 16.00 62.09 31.72
C SER A 401 16.91 63.21 31.23
N ALA A 402 17.73 62.95 30.21
CA ALA A 402 18.63 63.94 29.60
C ALA A 402 17.85 65.08 28.91
N GLN A 403 16.68 64.79 28.34
CA GLN A 403 15.82 65.77 27.67
C GLN A 403 15.45 66.96 28.55
N ARG A 404 15.33 66.76 29.88
CA ARG A 404 15.01 67.83 30.84
C ARG A 404 16.08 68.91 30.97
N PHE A 405 17.30 68.62 30.51
CA PHE A 405 18.46 69.52 30.59
C PHE A 405 18.81 70.16 29.23
N VAL A 406 18.02 69.92 28.18
CA VAL A 406 18.28 70.46 26.85
C VAL A 406 17.48 71.75 26.64
N GLU A 407 18.16 72.89 26.64
CA GLU A 407 17.54 74.21 26.48
C GLU A 407 17.31 74.60 25.00
N HIS A 408 18.02 73.96 24.06
CA HIS A 408 17.91 74.28 22.63
C HIS A 408 16.67 73.59 22.00
N PRO A 409 15.68 74.35 21.46
CA PRO A 409 14.39 73.79 21.04
C PRO A 409 14.49 72.68 19.99
N GLN A 410 15.31 72.87 18.96
CA GLN A 410 15.52 71.87 17.90
C GLN A 410 16.21 70.58 18.38
N ALA A 411 17.02 70.67 19.45
CA ALA A 411 17.69 69.51 20.01
C ALA A 411 16.73 68.71 20.90
N ALA A 412 15.86 69.38 21.65
CA ALA A 412 14.81 68.75 22.45
C ALA A 412 13.78 68.00 21.57
N GLU A 413 13.40 68.57 20.43
CA GLU A 413 12.49 67.95 19.46
C GLU A 413 13.10 66.72 18.76
N ARG A 414 14.41 66.76 18.45
CA ARG A 414 15.13 65.59 17.92
C ARG A 414 15.21 64.46 18.95
N LEU A 415 15.42 64.80 20.23
CA LEU A 415 15.49 63.82 21.29
C LEU A 415 14.12 63.19 21.60
N ALA A 416 13.03 63.98 21.53
CA ALA A 416 11.65 63.49 21.64
C ALA A 416 11.36 62.43 20.57
N ARG A 417 11.67 62.73 19.30
CA ARG A 417 11.49 61.78 18.19
C ARG A 417 12.29 60.50 18.38
N ALA A 418 13.53 60.59 18.85
CA ALA A 418 14.35 59.40 19.11
C ALA A 418 13.76 58.51 20.21
N ILE A 419 13.11 59.09 21.23
CA ILE A 419 12.42 58.35 22.29
C ILE A 419 11.17 57.67 21.72
N ASP A 420 10.37 58.38 20.91
CA ASP A 420 9.17 57.82 20.27
C ASP A 420 9.53 56.67 19.31
N ASP A 421 10.63 56.80 18.56
CA ASP A 421 11.14 55.75 17.67
C ASP A 421 11.59 54.51 18.46
N LEU A 422 12.22 54.68 19.64
CA LEU A 422 12.59 53.57 20.52
C LEU A 422 11.34 52.85 21.06
N ASP A 423 10.32 53.60 21.50
CA ASP A 423 9.06 53.03 21.99
C ASP A 423 8.27 52.31 20.87
N ALA A 424 8.25 52.87 19.67
CA ALA A 424 7.68 52.22 18.49
C ALA A 424 8.43 50.92 18.17
N THR A 425 9.77 50.94 18.23
CA THR A 425 10.61 49.76 18.00
C THR A 425 10.35 48.68 19.06
N ILE A 426 10.21 49.06 20.34
CA ILE A 426 9.86 48.12 21.42
C ILE A 426 8.49 47.48 21.16
N LYS A 427 7.49 48.26 20.71
CA LYS A 427 6.17 47.74 20.35
C LYS A 427 6.24 46.77 19.16
N ILE A 428 7.03 47.08 18.13
CA ILE A 428 7.25 46.19 16.98
C ILE A 428 7.87 44.89 17.45
N ILE A 429 9.00 44.93 18.18
CA ILE A 429 9.67 43.73 18.69
C ILE A 429 8.74 42.90 19.56
N ARG A 430 7.95 43.53 20.45
CA ARG A 430 6.96 42.84 21.29
C ARG A 430 5.89 42.16 20.42
N SER A 431 5.34 42.86 19.44
CA SER A 431 4.35 42.30 18.51
C SER A 431 4.92 41.15 17.68
N THR A 432 6.20 41.21 17.31
CA THR A 432 6.90 40.13 16.61
C THR A 432 7.12 38.93 17.53
N ILE A 433 7.64 39.12 18.74
CA ILE A 433 7.87 38.01 19.70
C ILE A 433 6.56 37.31 20.08
N PHE A 434 5.50 38.06 20.39
CA PHE A 434 4.21 37.48 20.76
C PHE A 434 3.41 36.99 19.55
N GLY A 435 3.57 37.62 18.39
CA GLY A 435 2.99 37.15 17.13
C GLY A 435 3.68 35.91 16.57
N LEU A 436 4.93 35.66 16.97
CA LEU A 436 5.65 34.44 16.65
C LEU A 436 5.30 33.31 17.67
N ARG A 437 5.09 33.58 18.96
CA ARG A 437 4.74 32.57 19.98
C ARG A 437 3.40 31.83 19.79
N GLU A 438 2.52 32.26 18.89
CA GLU A 438 1.21 31.63 18.72
C GLU A 438 0.80 31.43 17.25
N ARG A 439 1.12 30.25 16.73
CA ARG A 439 0.49 29.58 15.56
C ARG A 439 0.65 28.06 15.79
N ASP A 440 -0.34 27.16 15.69
CA ASP A 440 -1.53 27.10 14.84
C ASP A 440 -2.59 26.14 15.45
N VAL A 441 -3.87 26.48 15.30
CA VAL A 441 -4.88 25.48 14.92
C VAL A 441 -5.04 25.64 13.40
N PRO A 442 -4.91 24.58 12.57
CA PRO A 442 -4.97 24.74 11.13
C PRO A 442 -6.33 25.30 10.68
N GLY A 443 -6.31 26.44 9.98
CA GLY A 443 -7.37 26.81 9.03
C GLY A 443 -8.04 28.18 9.16
N VAL A 444 -7.95 28.91 10.29
CA VAL A 444 -8.61 30.23 10.42
C VAL A 444 -7.70 31.24 11.14
N PRO A 445 -7.32 32.37 10.51
CA PRO A 445 -6.53 33.40 11.19
C PRO A 445 -7.30 34.02 12.38
N LYS A 446 -6.60 34.32 13.49
CA LYS A 446 -7.19 34.96 14.68
C LYS A 446 -7.78 36.34 14.37
N LEU A 447 -8.81 36.76 15.12
CA LEU A 447 -9.60 37.97 14.87
C LEU A 447 -8.73 39.24 14.85
N ARG A 448 -7.73 39.35 15.75
CA ARG A 448 -6.80 40.49 15.76
C ARG A 448 -6.10 40.73 14.43
N LEU A 449 -5.54 39.67 13.85
CA LEU A 449 -4.82 39.77 12.59
C LEU A 449 -5.77 40.11 11.44
N ARG A 450 -6.95 39.47 11.41
CA ARG A 450 -7.97 39.73 10.39
C ARG A 450 -8.50 41.17 10.45
N ALA A 451 -8.63 41.73 11.65
CA ALA A 451 -9.04 43.12 11.83
C ALA A 451 -7.99 44.09 11.28
N VAL A 452 -6.70 43.88 11.59
CA VAL A 452 -5.59 44.69 11.03
C VAL A 452 -5.62 44.65 9.49
N GLN A 453 -5.76 43.45 8.90
CA GLN A 453 -5.84 43.30 7.45
C GLN A 453 -7.05 44.03 6.84
N ALA A 454 -8.20 44.03 7.52
CA ALA A 454 -9.38 44.75 7.08
C ALA A 454 -9.18 46.28 7.13
N ILE A 455 -8.48 46.80 8.15
CA ILE A 455 -8.11 48.21 8.24
C ILE A 455 -7.17 48.61 7.10
N ASP A 456 -6.12 47.81 6.87
CA ASP A 456 -5.14 48.07 5.81
C ASP A 456 -5.79 48.08 4.42
N ALA A 457 -6.71 47.14 4.16
CA ALA A 457 -7.45 47.09 2.91
C ALA A 457 -8.33 48.33 2.69
N ALA A 458 -8.90 48.90 3.77
CA ALA A 458 -9.73 50.10 3.70
C ALA A 458 -8.92 51.39 3.52
N ALA A 459 -7.64 51.42 3.92
CA ALA A 459 -6.80 52.62 3.85
C ALA A 459 -6.68 53.18 2.42
N ALA A 460 -6.60 52.30 1.41
CA ALA A 460 -6.54 52.72 0.00
C ALA A 460 -7.81 53.44 -0.47
N ALA A 461 -8.99 53.01 0.00
CA ALA A 461 -10.27 53.64 -0.35
C ALA A 461 -10.51 54.95 0.41
N LEU A 462 -9.97 55.07 1.62
CA LEU A 462 -10.09 56.25 2.47
C LEU A 462 -9.08 57.36 2.13
N GLY A 463 -7.93 56.98 1.56
CA GLY A 463 -6.83 57.90 1.29
C GLY A 463 -5.96 58.24 2.51
N PHE A 464 -6.23 57.61 3.66
CA PHE A 464 -5.45 57.69 4.90
C PHE A 464 -5.60 56.39 5.69
N ALA A 465 -4.69 56.13 6.62
CA ALA A 465 -4.73 54.94 7.48
C ALA A 465 -5.65 55.17 8.70
N PRO A 466 -6.71 54.36 8.90
CA PRO A 466 -7.53 54.43 10.11
C PRO A 466 -6.75 54.03 11.36
N ALA A 467 -7.05 54.65 12.50
CA ALA A 467 -6.52 54.22 13.78
C ALA A 467 -7.31 52.99 14.29
N LEU A 468 -6.61 51.94 14.72
CA LEU A 468 -7.22 50.74 15.31
C LEU A 468 -6.83 50.61 16.77
N ARG A 469 -7.82 50.46 17.65
CA ARG A 469 -7.64 50.07 19.06
C ARG A 469 -8.34 48.75 19.32
N MET A 470 -7.66 47.86 20.04
CA MET A 470 -8.22 46.59 20.45
C MET A 470 -8.00 46.40 21.95
N GLU A 471 -9.07 46.10 22.68
CA GLU A 471 -9.07 45.95 24.14
C GLU A 471 -9.72 44.62 24.54
N GLY A 472 -9.19 43.97 25.59
CA GLY A 472 -9.70 42.69 26.08
C GLY A 472 -9.16 41.45 25.35
N LEU A 473 -9.66 40.27 25.77
CA LEU A 473 -9.25 38.94 25.29
C LEU A 473 -10.01 38.54 24.01
N ILE A 474 -10.02 39.42 23.01
CA ILE A 474 -10.82 39.26 21.78
C ILE A 474 -10.54 38.00 20.96
N ASP A 475 -9.33 37.42 21.03
CA ASP A 475 -9.03 36.18 20.29
C ASP A 475 -9.51 34.91 21.03
N THR A 476 -9.82 35.03 22.33
CA THR A 476 -10.23 33.91 23.18
C THR A 476 -11.72 33.96 23.51
N GLU A 477 -12.26 35.15 23.76
CA GLU A 477 -13.65 35.34 24.19
C GLU A 477 -14.64 35.47 23.03
N VAL A 478 -14.17 35.77 21.81
CA VAL A 478 -15.05 35.96 20.64
C VAL A 478 -15.15 34.66 19.84
N PRO A 479 -16.34 34.05 19.72
CA PRO A 479 -16.53 32.85 18.91
C PRO A 479 -16.25 33.11 17.41
N PRO A 480 -15.78 32.12 16.64
CA PRO A 480 -15.47 32.29 15.21
C PRO A 480 -16.64 32.86 14.38
N ALA A 481 -17.88 32.45 14.68
CA ALA A 481 -19.07 32.96 13.99
C ALA A 481 -19.28 34.47 14.22
N VAL A 482 -18.97 34.97 15.42
CA VAL A 482 -19.04 36.40 15.76
C VAL A 482 -17.87 37.16 15.14
N ALA A 483 -16.68 36.54 15.07
CA ALA A 483 -15.49 37.14 14.46
C ALA A 483 -15.70 37.49 12.98
N ASP A 484 -16.41 36.65 12.21
CA ASP A 484 -16.73 36.95 10.81
C ASP A 484 -17.67 38.16 10.67
N ASP A 485 -18.65 38.28 11.58
CA ASP A 485 -19.55 39.42 11.62
C ASP A 485 -18.83 40.72 12.03
N VAL A 486 -17.88 40.67 12.96
CA VAL A 486 -17.03 41.83 13.33
C VAL A 486 -16.33 42.39 12.10
N LEU A 487 -15.73 41.54 11.27
CA LEU A 487 -14.98 41.98 10.09
C LEU A 487 -15.91 42.54 9.02
N ALA A 488 -17.10 41.95 8.86
CA ALA A 488 -18.13 42.50 7.99
C ALA A 488 -18.60 43.88 8.47
N VAL A 489 -18.76 44.06 9.78
CA VAL A 489 -19.13 45.34 10.41
C VAL A 489 -18.06 46.40 10.16
N ILE A 490 -16.80 46.09 10.44
CA ILE A 490 -15.66 47.00 10.20
C ILE A 490 -15.59 47.37 8.71
N GLY A 491 -15.63 46.39 7.81
CA GLY A 491 -15.52 46.62 6.37
C GLY A 491 -16.63 47.50 5.82
N GLU A 492 -17.88 47.21 6.17
CA GLU A 492 -19.04 47.99 5.71
C GLU A 492 -19.06 49.41 6.33
N ALA A 493 -18.69 49.55 7.61
CA ALA A 493 -18.58 50.85 8.25
C ALA A 493 -17.53 51.73 7.57
N LEU A 494 -16.31 51.21 7.34
CA LEU A 494 -15.24 51.94 6.67
C LEU A 494 -15.57 52.28 5.22
N ALA A 495 -16.25 51.37 4.51
CA ALA A 495 -16.69 51.64 3.15
C ALA A 495 -17.77 52.74 3.10
N ASN A 496 -18.64 52.82 4.11
CA ASN A 496 -19.59 53.92 4.24
C ASN A 496 -18.90 55.25 4.53
N VAL A 497 -17.86 55.26 5.35
CA VAL A 497 -17.03 56.46 5.56
C VAL A 497 -16.39 56.91 4.25
N ALA A 498 -15.72 55.99 3.53
CA ALA A 498 -15.03 56.29 2.29
C ALA A 498 -15.97 56.87 1.22
N ARG A 499 -17.20 56.37 1.13
CA ARG A 499 -18.18 56.81 0.11
C ARG A 499 -18.93 58.09 0.50
N HIS A 500 -19.17 58.33 1.79
CA HIS A 500 -20.19 59.30 2.22
C HIS A 500 -19.70 60.36 3.22
N ALA A 501 -18.70 60.07 4.05
CA ALA A 501 -18.39 60.94 5.19
C ALA A 501 -17.53 62.17 4.83
N ARG A 502 -16.71 62.12 3.76
CA ARG A 502 -15.66 63.14 3.50
C ARG A 502 -14.78 63.38 4.74
N ALA A 503 -14.50 62.32 5.49
CA ALA A 503 -13.69 62.33 6.68
C ALA A 503 -12.20 62.48 6.34
N THR A 504 -11.44 63.04 7.28
CA THR A 504 -9.97 63.10 7.28
C THR A 504 -9.35 62.19 8.34
N SER A 505 -10.15 61.68 9.28
CA SER A 505 -9.72 60.71 10.27
C SER A 505 -10.83 59.72 10.63
N VAL A 506 -10.43 58.48 10.96
CA VAL A 506 -11.31 57.42 11.43
C VAL A 506 -10.63 56.65 12.55
N GLU A 507 -11.38 56.39 13.61
CA GLU A 507 -10.98 55.52 14.71
C GLU A 507 -11.90 54.30 14.77
N VAL A 508 -11.31 53.12 14.74
CA VAL A 508 -11.97 51.83 14.93
C VAL A 508 -11.52 51.25 16.27
N ALA A 509 -12.48 50.90 17.12
CA ALA A 509 -12.23 50.25 18.40
C ALA A 509 -12.98 48.92 18.47
N VAL A 510 -12.29 47.85 18.85
CA VAL A 510 -12.87 46.52 19.12
C VAL A 510 -12.56 46.15 20.56
N ALA A 511 -13.57 46.03 21.40
CA ALA A 511 -13.41 45.74 22.82
C ALA A 511 -14.28 44.55 23.25
N ALA A 512 -13.68 43.56 23.88
CA ALA A 512 -14.39 42.50 24.60
C ALA A 512 -14.22 42.72 26.10
N ALA A 513 -15.32 43.00 26.80
CA ALA A 513 -15.33 43.21 28.25
C ALA A 513 -16.71 42.82 28.80
N ASP A 514 -16.72 42.26 30.01
CA ASP A 514 -17.95 41.93 30.76
C ASP A 514 -18.97 41.08 29.96
N GLY A 515 -18.46 40.18 29.11
CA GLY A 515 -19.30 39.30 28.28
C GLY A 515 -19.98 39.99 27.09
N VAL A 516 -19.58 41.22 26.75
CA VAL A 516 -20.09 41.98 25.61
C VAL A 516 -18.95 42.37 24.68
N LEU A 517 -19.15 42.17 23.38
CA LEU A 517 -18.26 42.64 22.33
C LEU A 517 -18.82 43.94 21.75
N THR A 518 -17.99 44.98 21.74
CA THR A 518 -18.30 46.29 21.17
C THR A 518 -17.35 46.61 20.03
N VAL A 519 -17.92 46.92 18.85
CA VAL A 519 -17.21 47.48 17.71
C VAL A 519 -17.68 48.92 17.52
N SER A 520 -16.77 49.89 17.66
CA SER A 520 -17.06 51.31 17.46
C SER A 520 -16.26 51.85 16.28
N VAL A 521 -16.92 52.54 15.36
CA VAL A 521 -16.29 53.25 14.24
C VAL A 521 -16.69 54.72 14.32
N SER A 522 -15.71 55.60 14.48
CA SER A 522 -15.93 57.04 14.60
C SER A 522 -15.17 57.79 13.51
N ASP A 523 -15.84 58.70 12.82
CA ASP A 523 -15.26 59.59 11.81
C ASP A 523 -15.48 61.08 12.14
N ASP A 524 -14.68 61.95 11.53
CA ASP A 524 -14.77 63.42 11.60
C ASP A 524 -15.48 64.06 10.40
N GLY A 525 -16.29 63.27 9.68
CA GLY A 525 -16.93 63.65 8.43
C GLY A 525 -18.19 64.51 8.59
N ILE A 526 -19.01 64.56 7.54
CA ILE A 526 -20.18 65.44 7.44
C ILE A 526 -21.42 64.96 8.22
N GLY A 527 -21.34 63.79 8.87
CA GLY A 527 -22.49 63.15 9.52
C GLY A 527 -23.45 62.45 8.54
N ILE A 528 -24.47 61.77 9.07
CA ILE A 528 -25.48 61.08 8.27
C ILE A 528 -26.68 62.01 8.01
N PRO A 529 -27.02 62.33 6.74
CA PRO A 529 -28.17 63.19 6.42
C PRO A 529 -29.53 62.51 6.70
N GLU A 530 -30.53 63.28 7.13
CA GLU A 530 -31.91 62.82 7.29
C GLU A 530 -32.54 62.51 5.92
N GLY A 531 -32.90 61.25 5.66
CA GLY A 531 -33.65 60.83 4.45
C GLY A 531 -32.87 60.07 3.36
N GLY A 532 -31.61 59.68 3.59
CA GLY A 532 -30.83 58.86 2.62
C GLY A 532 -31.18 57.36 2.63
N ARG A 533 -30.83 56.63 1.55
CA ARG A 533 -30.91 55.15 1.51
C ARG A 533 -29.97 54.54 2.57
N ARG A 534 -30.53 53.89 3.60
CA ARG A 534 -29.79 53.28 4.73
C ARG A 534 -29.51 51.78 4.56
N SER A 535 -29.32 51.30 3.32
CA SER A 535 -29.17 49.86 3.06
C SER A 535 -27.97 49.22 3.79
N GLY A 536 -26.83 49.92 3.85
CA GLY A 536 -25.65 49.44 4.59
C GLY A 536 -25.86 49.38 6.09
N LEU A 537 -26.49 50.42 6.67
CA LEU A 537 -26.81 50.47 8.11
C LEU A 537 -27.84 49.42 8.51
N ARG A 538 -28.81 49.13 7.63
CA ARG A 538 -29.79 48.07 7.85
C ARG A 538 -29.12 46.69 7.94
N ASN A 539 -28.15 46.40 7.06
CA ASN A 539 -27.38 45.16 7.13
C ASN A 539 -26.58 45.03 8.44
N LEU A 540 -26.04 46.14 8.95
CA LEU A 540 -25.34 46.16 10.24
C LEU A 540 -26.29 45.91 11.42
N SER A 541 -27.50 46.49 11.38
CA SER A 541 -28.54 46.26 12.39
C SER A 541 -29.00 44.81 12.39
N GLU A 542 -29.32 44.26 11.21
CA GLU A 542 -29.76 42.86 11.06
C GLU A 542 -28.69 41.86 11.57
N ARG A 543 -27.39 42.17 11.42
CA ARG A 543 -26.31 41.36 12.00
C ARG A 543 -26.26 41.45 13.53
N ALA A 544 -26.46 42.64 14.08
CA ALA A 544 -26.50 42.84 15.53
C ALA A 544 -27.68 42.05 16.13
N GLU A 545 -28.87 42.24 15.56
CA GLU A 545 -30.12 41.60 16.01
C GLU A 545 -30.02 40.07 15.95
N ARG A 546 -29.41 39.50 14.90
CA ARG A 546 -29.18 38.05 14.77
C ARG A 546 -28.33 37.49 15.91
N LEU A 547 -27.42 38.29 16.45
CA LEU A 547 -26.54 37.91 17.57
C LEU A 547 -27.10 38.38 18.93
N GLY A 548 -28.37 38.82 18.99
CA GLY A 548 -29.00 39.30 20.22
C GLY A 548 -28.45 40.65 20.71
N GLY A 549 -27.84 41.41 19.82
CA GLY A 549 -27.24 42.72 20.09
C GLY A 549 -27.97 43.88 19.44
N GLU A 550 -27.32 45.04 19.44
CA GLU A 550 -27.87 46.28 18.91
C GLU A 550 -26.83 47.11 18.14
N LEU A 551 -27.35 47.97 17.25
CA LEU A 551 -26.58 48.98 16.54
C LEU A 551 -27.08 50.36 16.96
N SER A 552 -26.19 51.20 17.48
CA SER A 552 -26.47 52.61 17.77
C SER A 552 -25.64 53.53 16.88
N ILE A 553 -26.22 54.66 16.51
CA ILE A 553 -25.55 55.69 15.70
C ILE A 553 -25.79 57.03 16.37
N SER A 554 -24.72 57.75 16.66
CA SER A 554 -24.77 59.07 17.27
C SER A 554 -23.89 60.06 16.51
N THR A 555 -24.22 61.34 16.63
CA THR A 555 -23.32 62.43 16.26
C THR A 555 -22.26 62.56 17.34
N ARG A 556 -21.02 62.86 16.94
CA ARG A 556 -19.93 63.10 17.90
C ARG A 556 -20.29 64.30 18.81
N ASP A 557 -20.12 64.15 20.12
CA ASP A 557 -20.50 65.18 21.10
C ASP A 557 -19.70 66.50 20.93
N LEU A 558 -20.42 67.61 21.14
CA LEU A 558 -19.96 69.01 21.28
C LEU A 558 -19.11 69.60 20.13
N GLY A 559 -19.81 70.05 19.08
CA GLY A 559 -19.33 71.09 18.15
C GLY A 559 -18.54 70.62 16.94
N THR A 560 -18.28 69.31 16.81
CA THR A 560 -17.58 68.73 15.65
C THR A 560 -18.55 67.94 14.78
N ARG A 561 -18.42 68.09 13.45
CA ARG A 561 -19.13 67.25 12.49
C ARG A 561 -18.51 65.84 12.53
N GLY A 562 -19.31 64.78 12.44
CA GLY A 562 -18.82 63.40 12.43
C GLY A 562 -19.88 62.40 12.86
N THR A 563 -19.63 61.12 12.58
CA THR A 563 -20.52 60.00 12.94
C THR A 563 -19.80 59.06 13.90
N ARG A 564 -20.51 58.56 14.91
CA ARG A 564 -20.09 57.40 15.70
C ARG A 564 -21.11 56.28 15.51
N LEU A 565 -20.63 55.16 14.98
CA LEU A 565 -21.36 53.92 14.86
C LEU A 565 -20.87 52.96 15.95
N GLU A 566 -21.78 52.39 16.72
CA GLU A 566 -21.45 51.44 17.78
C GLU A 566 -22.32 50.20 17.63
N TRP A 567 -21.66 49.06 17.43
CA TRP A 567 -22.27 47.74 17.27
C TRP A 567 -21.91 46.89 18.48
N ARG A 568 -22.91 46.40 19.21
CA ARG A 568 -22.74 45.68 20.48
C ARG A 568 -23.44 44.33 20.42
N VAL A 569 -22.75 43.26 20.79
CA VAL A 569 -23.33 41.91 20.87
C VAL A 569 -22.86 41.16 22.13
N PRO A 570 -23.72 40.33 22.74
CA PRO A 570 -23.31 39.45 23.83
C PRO A 570 -22.39 38.33 23.31
N LEU A 571 -21.37 37.98 24.11
CA LEU A 571 -20.41 36.89 23.82
C LEU A 571 -20.84 35.54 24.39
N THR A 572 -21.70 35.55 25.41
CA THR A 572 -22.45 34.36 25.86
C THR A 572 -23.80 34.36 25.16
N GLY A 573 -24.05 33.37 24.29
CA GLY A 573 -25.33 33.26 23.60
C GLY A 573 -26.52 33.15 24.57
N PRO A 574 -27.76 33.41 24.11
CA PRO A 574 -28.93 33.00 24.87
C PRO A 574 -28.85 31.49 25.13
N ALA A 575 -29.13 31.08 26.36
CA ALA A 575 -29.21 29.67 26.71
C ALA A 575 -30.33 29.02 25.88
N ASP A 576 -29.95 28.19 24.90
CA ASP A 576 -30.81 27.20 24.27
C ASP A 576 -30.43 25.80 24.77
#